data_AF-A0A972USU9-F1
#
_entry.id   AF-A0A972USU9-F1
#
_cell.length_a   1.000
_cell.length_b   1.000
_cell.length_c   1.000
_cell.angle_alpha   90.00
_cell.angle_beta   90.00
_cell.angle_gamma   90.00
#
_symmetry.space_group_name_H-M   'P 1'
#
loop_
_entity.id
_entity.type
_entity.pdbx_description
1 polymer ?
#
loop_
_entity_poly.entity_id
_entity_poly.type
_entity_poly.pdbx_seq_one_letter_code
_entity_poly.pdbx_strand_id
1 'polypeptide(L)'
;CHTCWGNPSQQRMFLEVQSYAPALEFLNQVDADVITFESCSSGMMDLKAIGEQITDMKIAIGVIDHHSLQVERPDEIAHHIREALKHIPAERLIISSDCGMGREGMSRRHARYKMISLVQGTNIVRKELGLPVAECLAEDGRYSLVRTE
;
A
#
# COMPACT_ATOMS: atom_id res chain seq x y z
N CYS A 1 8.27 -10.23 5.25
CA CYS A 1 8.48 -9.37 6.44
C CYS A 1 7.59 -8.13 6.32
N HIS A 2 6.87 -7.75 7.39
CA HIS A 2 6.11 -6.49 7.40
C HIS A 2 6.81 -5.44 8.24
N THR A 3 7.04 -4.26 7.68
CA THR A 3 7.57 -3.10 8.39
C THR A 3 6.65 -1.91 8.23
N CYS A 4 6.34 -1.26 9.35
CA CYS A 4 5.55 -0.03 9.43
C CYS A 4 5.91 0.71 10.72
N TRP A 5 5.38 1.92 10.89
CA TRP A 5 5.58 2.73 12.09
C TRP A 5 4.43 2.58 13.09
N GLY A 6 3.70 1.46 13.00
CA GLY A 6 2.64 1.07 13.92
C GLY A 6 1.30 1.74 13.66
N ASN A 7 0.26 1.17 14.28
CA ASN A 7 -1.10 1.67 14.22
C ASN A 7 -1.85 1.45 15.57
N PRO A 8 -1.36 1.97 16.71
CA PRO A 8 -2.18 2.02 17.92
C PRO A 8 -3.34 3.00 17.69
N SER A 9 -4.56 2.49 17.56
CA SER A 9 -5.78 3.30 17.47
C SER A 9 -5.75 4.38 16.36
N GLN A 10 -5.24 4.04 15.17
CA GLN A 10 -5.09 4.98 14.03
C GLN A 10 -4.11 6.12 14.24
N GLN A 11 -3.21 6.01 15.23
CA GLN A 11 -2.18 7.00 15.47
C GLN A 11 -0.83 6.52 14.98
N ARG A 12 0.02 7.49 14.62
CA ARG A 12 1.44 7.25 14.39
C ARG A 12 2.10 6.95 15.74
N MET A 13 3.09 6.06 15.76
CA MET A 13 3.91 5.87 16.97
C MET A 13 4.90 7.02 17.20
N PHE A 14 5.30 7.72 16.15
CA PHE A 14 6.26 8.83 16.22
C PHE A 14 5.61 10.15 15.80
N LEU A 15 6.09 11.25 16.39
CA LEU A 15 5.64 12.60 16.01
C LEU A 15 6.07 12.97 14.58
N GLU A 16 7.28 12.57 14.21
CA GLU A 16 7.86 12.83 12.89
C GLU A 16 7.80 11.58 12.01
N VAL A 17 7.70 11.80 10.69
CA VAL A 17 7.81 10.73 9.70
C VAL A 17 9.22 10.14 9.76
N GLN A 18 9.32 8.84 10.05
CA GLN A 18 10.60 8.15 10.11
C GLN A 18 10.96 7.59 8.73
N SER A 19 12.24 7.71 8.36
CA SER A 19 12.78 7.13 7.12
C SER A 19 13.25 5.70 7.34
N TYR A 20 13.06 4.86 6.32
CA TYR A 20 13.61 3.50 6.28
C TYR A 20 15.11 3.44 6.00
N ALA A 21 15.74 4.51 5.49
CA ALA A 21 17.13 4.49 5.01
C ALA A 21 18.14 3.83 5.97
N PRO A 22 18.09 4.06 7.31
CA PRO A 22 19.02 3.42 8.24
C PRO A 22 18.84 1.89 8.39
N ALA A 23 17.68 1.35 7.98
CA ALA A 23 17.33 -0.05 8.16
C ALA A 23 17.49 -0.89 6.89
N LEU A 24 17.58 -0.28 5.71
CA LEU A 24 17.51 -0.99 4.42
C LEU A 24 18.60 -2.08 4.26
N GLU A 25 19.84 -1.80 4.70
CA GLU A 25 20.92 -2.79 4.66
C GLU A 25 20.62 -4.02 5.53
N PHE A 26 20.10 -3.79 6.74
CA PHE A 26 19.71 -4.89 7.64
C PHE A 26 18.50 -5.65 7.12
N LEU A 27 17.58 -4.96 6.44
CA LEU A 27 16.41 -5.58 5.84
C LEU A 27 16.78 -6.58 4.75
N ASN A 28 17.87 -6.36 3.98
CA ASN A 28 18.38 -7.34 3.02
C ASN A 28 18.86 -8.65 3.67
N GLN A 29 19.12 -8.67 4.99
CA GLN A 29 19.57 -9.87 5.71
C GLN A 29 18.41 -10.71 6.23
N VAL A 30 17.17 -10.22 6.10
CA VAL A 30 15.97 -10.95 6.52
C VAL A 30 15.66 -12.05 5.51
N ASP A 31 15.53 -13.29 6.00
CA ASP A 31 15.08 -14.42 5.20
C ASP A 31 13.57 -14.30 4.88
N ALA A 32 13.25 -13.61 3.80
CA ALA A 32 11.89 -13.40 3.32
C ALA A 32 11.86 -13.24 1.79
N ASP A 33 10.73 -13.55 1.17
CA ASP A 33 10.54 -13.28 -0.28
C ASP A 33 10.11 -11.83 -0.56
N VAL A 34 9.45 -11.20 0.41
CA VAL A 34 8.81 -9.88 0.29
C VAL A 34 9.05 -9.05 1.54
N ILE A 35 9.41 -7.78 1.36
CA ILE A 35 9.39 -6.75 2.41
C ILE A 35 8.32 -5.72 2.09
N THR A 36 7.47 -5.40 3.06
CA THR A 36 6.44 -4.37 2.91
C THR A 36 6.86 -3.07 3.60
N PHE A 37 6.69 -1.94 2.93
CA PHE A 37 7.03 -0.61 3.46
C PHE A 37 5.80 0.28 3.55
N GLU A 38 5.66 0.96 4.69
CA GLU A 38 4.76 2.10 4.84
C GLU A 38 5.25 3.28 3.98
N SER A 39 4.46 3.66 2.97
CA SER A 39 4.85 4.60 1.92
C SER A 39 3.81 5.70 1.68
N CYS A 40 2.53 5.44 1.93
CA CYS A 40 1.45 6.40 1.64
C CYS A 40 1.46 7.53 2.67
N SER A 41 1.44 7.17 3.95
CA SER A 41 1.46 8.12 5.08
C SER A 41 2.76 8.93 5.15
N SER A 42 3.86 8.43 4.57
CA SER A 42 5.17 9.09 4.55
C SER A 42 5.39 9.95 3.32
N GLY A 43 4.41 10.05 2.42
CA GLY A 43 4.51 10.85 1.20
C GLY A 43 5.58 10.33 0.25
N MET A 44 5.74 9.00 0.17
CA MET A 44 6.64 8.32 -0.78
C MET A 44 8.13 8.63 -0.59
N MET A 45 8.54 9.23 0.53
CA MET A 45 9.87 9.80 0.72
C MET A 45 11.03 8.81 0.49
N ASP A 46 10.82 7.52 0.78
CA ASP A 46 11.85 6.50 0.71
C ASP A 46 11.80 5.65 -0.58
N LEU A 47 10.87 5.87 -1.51
CA LEU A 47 10.71 5.00 -2.69
C LEU A 47 12.00 4.82 -3.49
N LYS A 48 12.76 5.91 -3.67
CA LYS A 48 14.05 5.88 -4.34
C LYS A 48 15.06 5.01 -3.59
N ALA A 49 15.24 5.26 -2.30
CA ALA A 49 16.19 4.53 -1.47
C ALA A 49 15.83 3.03 -1.39
N ILE A 50 14.55 2.71 -1.24
CA ILE A 50 14.03 1.34 -1.24
C ILE A 50 14.35 0.63 -2.56
N GLY A 51 14.05 1.26 -3.70
CA GLY A 51 14.30 0.67 -5.02
C GLY A 51 15.79 0.47 -5.34
N GLU A 52 16.66 1.36 -4.84
CA GLU A 52 18.11 1.27 -5.05
C GLU A 52 18.81 0.27 -4.12
N GLN A 53 18.33 0.09 -2.88
CA GLN A 53 19.05 -0.68 -1.85
C GLN A 53 18.50 -2.08 -1.59
N ILE A 54 17.20 -2.32 -1.80
CA ILE A 54 16.64 -3.67 -1.67
C ILE A 54 16.85 -4.39 -3.02
N THR A 55 17.68 -5.43 -3.07
CA THR A 55 18.12 -6.03 -4.35
C THR A 55 17.38 -7.31 -4.73
N ASP A 56 17.22 -8.24 -3.79
CA ASP A 56 16.84 -9.62 -4.14
C ASP A 56 15.35 -9.89 -3.88
N MET A 57 14.79 -9.22 -2.88
CA MET A 57 13.40 -9.38 -2.49
C MET A 57 12.43 -8.62 -3.39
N LYS A 58 11.18 -9.09 -3.41
CA LYS A 58 10.05 -8.28 -3.88
C LYS A 58 9.72 -7.20 -2.86
N ILE A 59 9.26 -6.07 -3.36
CA ILE A 59 8.98 -4.89 -2.56
C ILE A 59 7.48 -4.65 -2.60
N ALA A 60 6.84 -4.73 -1.45
CA ALA A 60 5.46 -4.31 -1.28
C ALA A 60 5.42 -2.86 -0.77
N ILE A 61 4.72 -1.98 -1.48
CA ILE A 61 4.51 -0.60 -1.06
C ILE A 61 3.09 -0.40 -0.55
N GLY A 62 2.96 0.31 0.57
CA GLY A 62 1.68 0.78 1.06
C GLY A 62 1.16 1.96 0.24
N VAL A 63 -0.03 1.84 -0.34
CA VAL A 63 -0.73 2.88 -1.12
C VAL A 63 -2.04 3.33 -0.46
N ILE A 64 -2.27 2.88 0.78
CA ILE A 64 -3.40 3.28 1.61
C ILE A 64 -2.83 3.74 2.95
N ASP A 65 -3.23 4.95 3.36
CA ASP A 65 -2.97 5.46 4.70
C ASP A 65 -3.98 4.84 5.67
N HIS A 66 -3.47 4.03 6.60
CA HIS A 66 -4.30 3.38 7.61
C HIS A 66 -4.69 4.30 8.77
N HIS A 67 -4.03 5.47 8.92
CA HIS A 67 -4.32 6.44 9.97
C HIS A 67 -5.57 7.29 9.67
N SER A 68 -5.97 7.38 8.39
CA SER A 68 -7.09 8.18 7.95
C SER A 68 -8.33 7.34 7.65
N LEU A 69 -9.50 7.91 7.95
CA LEU A 69 -10.79 7.36 7.50
C LEU A 69 -11.16 7.79 6.07
N GLN A 70 -10.46 8.79 5.53
CA GLN A 70 -10.64 9.19 4.13
C GLN A 70 -10.25 8.01 3.24
N VAL A 71 -11.18 7.58 2.38
CA VAL A 71 -10.88 6.58 1.35
C VAL A 71 -10.10 7.28 0.24
N GLU A 72 -8.92 6.75 -0.08
CA GLU A 72 -8.10 7.20 -1.20
C GLU A 72 -8.88 7.02 -2.50
N ARG A 73 -8.72 7.94 -3.44
CA ARG A 73 -9.29 7.76 -4.77
C ARG A 73 -8.41 6.81 -5.61
N PRO A 74 -8.98 6.06 -6.57
CA PRO A 74 -8.20 5.20 -7.45
C PRO A 74 -7.07 5.93 -8.20
N ASP A 75 -7.26 7.21 -8.56
CA ASP A 75 -6.23 8.03 -9.21
C ASP A 75 -5.04 8.36 -8.31
N GLU A 76 -5.27 8.55 -7.01
CA GLU A 76 -4.21 8.78 -6.01
C GLU A 76 -3.35 7.53 -5.85
N ILE A 77 -4.02 6.37 -5.76
CA ILE A 77 -3.35 5.07 -5.71
C ILE A 77 -2.55 4.83 -6.99
N ALA A 78 -3.14 5.08 -8.17
CA ALA A 78 -2.44 4.92 -9.44
C ALA A 78 -1.24 5.87 -9.54
N HIS A 79 -1.34 7.11 -9.06
CA HIS A 79 -0.22 8.04 -8.99
C HIS A 79 0.93 7.47 -8.14
N HIS A 80 0.63 7.00 -6.93
CA HIS A 80 1.63 6.40 -6.05
C HIS A 80 2.33 5.20 -6.72
N ILE A 81 1.57 4.30 -7.32
CA ILE A 81 2.13 3.14 -8.03
C ILE A 81 3.07 3.60 -9.16
N ARG A 82 2.70 4.63 -9.93
CA ARG A 82 3.58 5.18 -10.98
C ARG A 82 4.86 5.77 -10.42
N GLU A 83 4.81 6.46 -9.27
CA GLU A 83 6.01 6.95 -8.60
C GLU A 83 6.93 5.80 -8.18
N ALA A 84 6.37 4.71 -7.65
CA ALA A 84 7.16 3.54 -7.29
C ALA A 84 7.78 2.82 -8.48
N LEU A 85 7.06 2.74 -9.61
CA LEU A 85 7.57 2.13 -10.84
C LEU A 85 8.77 2.88 -11.44
N LYS A 86 9.04 4.12 -11.03
CA LYS A 86 10.29 4.84 -11.40
C LYS A 86 11.52 4.25 -10.74
N HIS A 87 11.36 3.50 -9.65
CA HIS A 87 12.46 3.01 -8.80
C HIS A 87 12.45 1.49 -8.63
N ILE A 88 11.28 0.85 -8.78
CA ILE A 88 11.09 -0.58 -8.56
C ILE A 88 10.49 -1.18 -9.83
N PRO A 89 11.11 -2.21 -10.43
CA PRO A 89 10.57 -2.81 -11.63
C PRO A 89 9.27 -3.58 -11.35
N ALA A 90 8.37 -3.61 -12.33
CA ALA A 90 6.99 -4.08 -12.15
C ALA A 90 6.90 -5.53 -11.65
N GLU A 91 7.83 -6.40 -12.06
CA GLU A 91 7.90 -7.81 -11.66
C GLU A 91 8.29 -8.01 -10.19
N ARG A 92 8.89 -6.99 -9.55
CA ARG A 92 9.25 -6.98 -8.14
C ARG A 92 8.31 -6.16 -7.27
N LEU A 93 7.42 -5.36 -7.87
CA LEU A 93 6.52 -4.46 -7.16
C LEU A 93 5.21 -5.15 -6.76
N ILE A 94 4.86 -5.07 -5.47
CA ILE A 94 3.61 -5.53 -4.90
C ILE A 94 2.87 -4.33 -4.29
N ILE A 95 1.55 -4.28 -4.44
CA ILE A 95 0.72 -3.19 -3.94
C ILE A 95 -0.03 -3.66 -2.69
N SER A 96 0.05 -2.88 -1.61
CA SER A 96 -0.55 -3.19 -0.30
C SER A 96 -1.08 -1.90 0.37
N SER A 97 -1.70 -2.01 1.54
CA SER A 97 -1.83 -0.88 2.47
C SER A 97 -0.56 -0.68 3.29
N ASP A 98 -0.39 0.51 3.89
CA ASP A 98 0.74 0.83 4.77
C ASP A 98 0.83 -0.11 5.98
N CYS A 99 -0.31 -0.42 6.59
CA CYS A 99 -0.44 -1.37 7.69
C CYS A 99 -1.83 -2.04 7.67
N GLY A 100 -2.11 -2.86 8.68
CA GLY A 100 -3.43 -3.43 8.92
C GLY A 100 -4.45 -2.38 9.39
N MET A 101 -5.72 -2.65 9.11
CA MET A 101 -6.85 -1.75 9.41
C MET A 101 -7.67 -2.19 10.65
N GLY A 102 -7.21 -3.19 11.41
CA GLY A 102 -8.04 -3.90 12.40
C GLY A 102 -7.98 -3.40 13.85
N ARG A 103 -6.96 -2.63 14.27
CA ARG A 103 -6.80 -2.24 15.68
C ARG A 103 -7.56 -0.95 16.01
N GLU A 104 -8.84 -1.11 16.32
CA GLU A 104 -9.73 -0.14 17.02
C GLU A 104 -9.92 1.26 16.42
N GLY A 105 -9.35 1.61 15.27
CA GLY A 105 -9.61 2.91 14.62
C GLY A 105 -10.47 2.86 13.35
N MET A 106 -10.43 1.78 12.56
CA MET A 106 -11.11 1.73 11.26
C MET A 106 -12.35 0.83 11.28
N SER A 107 -13.50 1.37 10.86
CA SER A 107 -14.68 0.54 10.66
C SER A 107 -14.52 -0.36 9.42
N ARG A 108 -15.19 -1.52 9.45
CA ARG A 108 -15.22 -2.46 8.30
C ARG A 108 -15.66 -1.80 6.99
N ARG A 109 -16.51 -0.76 7.07
CA ARG A 109 -16.99 -0.02 5.90
C ARG A 109 -15.86 0.76 5.25
N HIS A 110 -15.08 1.51 6.02
CA HIS A 110 -13.93 2.25 5.50
C HIS A 110 -12.87 1.30 4.93
N ALA A 111 -12.55 0.25 5.67
CA ALA A 111 -11.59 -0.77 5.21
C ALA A 111 -12.02 -1.37 3.87
N ARG A 112 -13.31 -1.73 3.72
CA ARG A 112 -13.84 -2.27 2.46
C ARG A 112 -13.64 -1.31 1.29
N TYR A 113 -14.02 -0.04 1.44
CA TYR A 113 -13.92 0.93 0.34
C TYR A 113 -12.47 1.29 0.01
N LYS A 114 -11.57 1.32 1.00
CA LYS A 114 -10.12 1.43 0.76
C LYS A 114 -9.60 0.25 -0.07
N MET A 115 -10.01 -0.98 0.26
CA MET A 115 -9.61 -2.16 -0.55
C MET A 115 -10.18 -2.14 -1.97
N ILE A 116 -11.42 -1.67 -2.18
CA ILE A 116 -11.98 -1.47 -3.52
C ILE A 116 -11.13 -0.48 -4.31
N SER A 117 -10.82 0.67 -3.69
CA SER A 117 -10.00 1.70 -4.32
C SER A 117 -8.61 1.18 -4.70
N LEU A 118 -7.96 0.39 -3.83
CA LEU A 118 -6.67 -0.23 -4.12
C LEU A 118 -6.71 -1.11 -5.36
N VAL A 119 -7.73 -1.95 -5.51
CA VAL A 119 -7.86 -2.79 -6.70
C VAL A 119 -8.11 -1.93 -7.94
N GLN A 120 -9.00 -0.93 -7.85
CA GLN A 120 -9.31 -0.03 -8.97
C GLN A 120 -8.09 0.78 -9.42
N GLY A 121 -7.36 1.39 -8.47
CA GLY A 121 -6.15 2.17 -8.76
C GLY A 121 -5.03 1.30 -9.33
N THR A 122 -4.85 0.09 -8.79
CA THR A 122 -3.90 -0.89 -9.35
C THR A 122 -4.28 -1.28 -10.78
N ASN A 123 -5.58 -1.45 -11.06
CA ASN A 123 -6.06 -1.81 -12.40
C ASN A 123 -5.86 -0.69 -13.43
N ILE A 124 -5.87 0.59 -13.02
CA ILE A 124 -5.52 1.70 -13.91
C ILE A 124 -4.10 1.51 -14.43
N VAL A 125 -3.12 1.31 -13.53
CA VAL A 125 -1.72 1.13 -13.91
C VAL A 125 -1.49 -0.18 -14.66
N ARG A 126 -2.18 -1.28 -14.27
CA ARG A 126 -2.11 -2.54 -15.03
C ARG A 126 -2.54 -2.37 -16.48
N LYS A 127 -3.63 -1.63 -16.74
CA LYS A 127 -4.07 -1.32 -18.12
C LYS A 127 -3.01 -0.52 -18.88
N GLU A 128 -2.40 0.47 -18.25
CA GLU A 128 -1.32 1.28 -18.84
C GLU A 128 -0.11 0.42 -19.23
N LEU A 129 0.20 -0.60 -18.43
CA LEU A 129 1.28 -1.56 -18.68
C LEU A 129 0.89 -2.72 -19.61
N GLY A 130 -0.36 -2.79 -20.08
CA GLY A 130 -0.87 -3.91 -20.87
C GLY A 130 -0.98 -5.24 -20.11
N LEU A 131 -1.05 -5.18 -18.77
CA LEU A 131 -1.15 -6.34 -17.89
C LEU A 131 -2.62 -6.74 -17.64
N PRO A 132 -2.90 -8.02 -17.32
CA PRO A 132 -4.22 -8.45 -16.90
C PRO A 132 -4.72 -7.67 -15.68
N VAL A 133 -5.97 -7.23 -15.73
CA VAL A 133 -6.64 -6.57 -14.61
C VAL A 133 -7.23 -7.60 -13.65
N ALA A 134 -7.35 -7.25 -12.37
CA ALA A 134 -8.02 -8.09 -11.38
C ALA A 134 -9.51 -7.73 -11.30
N GLU A 135 -10.36 -8.74 -11.19
CA GLU A 135 -11.77 -8.53 -10.84
C GLU A 135 -11.88 -8.04 -9.39
N CYS A 136 -12.70 -7.02 -9.15
CA CYS A 136 -13.01 -6.55 -7.81
C CYS A 136 -14.43 -7.03 -7.44
N LEU A 137 -14.58 -8.17 -6.79
CA LEU A 137 -15.93 -8.62 -6.40
C LEU A 137 -16.57 -7.69 -5.36
N ALA A 138 -15.77 -6.90 -4.63
CA ALA A 138 -16.27 -6.03 -3.58
C ALA A 138 -16.98 -4.77 -4.09
N GLU A 139 -16.76 -4.35 -5.34
CA GLU A 139 -17.53 -3.25 -5.99
C GLU A 139 -18.90 -3.69 -6.49
N ASP A 140 -19.11 -4.99 -6.67
CA ASP A 140 -20.39 -5.50 -7.12
C ASP A 140 -21.46 -5.30 -6.03
N GLY A 141 -22.52 -4.59 -6.41
CA GLY A 141 -23.65 -4.24 -5.55
C GLY A 141 -24.32 -5.45 -4.91
N ARG A 142 -24.22 -6.65 -5.51
CA ARG A 142 -24.70 -7.91 -4.94
C ARG A 142 -24.02 -8.26 -3.62
N TYR A 143 -22.76 -7.88 -3.44
CA TYR A 143 -21.99 -8.11 -2.22
C TYR A 143 -21.96 -6.88 -1.31
N SER A 144 -22.74 -5.84 -1.63
CA SER A 144 -22.85 -4.64 -0.81
C SER A 144 -23.43 -4.99 0.56
N LEU A 145 -22.84 -4.42 1.61
CA LEU A 145 -23.41 -4.49 2.97
C LEU A 145 -24.62 -3.56 3.14
N VAL A 146 -24.86 -2.70 2.16
CA VAL A 146 -26.04 -1.84 2.05
C VAL A 146 -27.00 -2.53 1.08
N ARG A 147 -28.22 -2.80 1.53
CA ARG A 147 -29.29 -3.29 0.64
C ARG A 147 -29.48 -2.26 -0.46
N THR A 148 -29.16 -2.64 -1.69
CA THR A 148 -29.59 -1.92 -2.88
C THR A 148 -31.01 -2.42 -3.15
N GLU A 149 -31.98 -1.49 -3.11
CA GLU A 149 -33.39 -1.78 -3.45
C GLU A 149 -33.56 -2.09 -4.94
#